data_AF-A0A0U0W726-F1
#
_entry.id   AF-A0A0U0W726-F1
#
_cell.length_a   1.000
_cell.length_b   1.000
_cell.length_c   1.000
_cell.angle_alpha   90.00
_cell.angle_beta   90.00
_cell.angle_gamma   90.00
#
_symmetry.space_group_name_H-M   'P 1'
#
loop_
_entity.id
_entity.type
_entity.pdbx_description
1 polymer ?
#
loop_
_entity_poly.entity_id
_entity_poly.type
_entity_poly.pdbx_seq_one_letter_code
_entity_poly.pdbx_strand_id
1 'polypeptide(L)'
;MFAARADRMSARRFWVRYAAESAGTLTLDAGAVRAVTHQRRSLLPAGITAVSGRFYGGDVVELWGPDAAMVARGVVAYDAAELATMMGRSTSELPGELRRPAVHADDLVVVN
;
A
#
# COMPACT_ATOMS: atom_id res chain seq x y z
N MET A 1 -24.30 -29.99 8.56
CA MET A 1 -23.64 -29.56 7.31
C MET A 1 -23.08 -28.17 7.53
N PHE A 2 -21.76 -28.01 7.68
CA PHE A 2 -21.13 -26.70 7.84
C PHE A 2 -20.93 -26.09 6.45
N ALA A 3 -21.78 -25.16 6.05
CA ALA A 3 -21.57 -24.40 4.82
C ALA A 3 -20.45 -23.37 5.06
N ALA A 4 -19.38 -23.43 4.26
CA ALA A 4 -18.35 -22.41 4.28
C ALA A 4 -18.99 -21.08 3.80
N ARG A 5 -19.01 -20.08 4.69
CA ARG A 5 -19.50 -18.74 4.38
C ARG A 5 -18.66 -18.13 3.25
N ALA A 6 -19.34 -17.60 2.22
CA ALA A 6 -18.70 -16.95 1.09
C ALA A 6 -17.85 -15.75 1.57
N ASP A 7 -16.61 -15.69 1.09
CA ASP A 7 -15.59 -14.66 1.36
C ASP A 7 -15.10 -14.55 2.82
N ARG A 8 -14.37 -15.58 3.29
CA ARG A 8 -13.46 -15.38 4.41
C ARG A 8 -12.17 -14.73 3.91
N MET A 9 -11.90 -13.52 4.41
CA MET A 9 -10.60 -12.85 4.25
C MET A 9 -9.47 -13.83 4.64
N SER A 10 -8.42 -13.93 3.83
CA SER A 10 -7.28 -14.80 4.13
C SER A 10 -6.63 -14.39 5.46
N ALA A 11 -6.04 -15.35 6.18
CA ALA A 11 -5.36 -15.09 7.44
C ALA A 11 -4.31 -13.98 7.32
N ARG A 12 -3.62 -13.93 6.17
CA ARG A 12 -2.65 -12.87 5.86
C ARG A 12 -3.31 -11.48 5.77
N ARG A 13 -4.40 -11.34 5.01
CA ARG A 13 -5.13 -10.07 4.90
C ARG A 13 -5.76 -9.67 6.23
N PHE A 14 -6.22 -10.64 7.03
CA PHE A 14 -6.68 -10.40 8.39
C PHE A 14 -5.58 -9.81 9.28
N TRP A 15 -4.38 -10.40 9.25
CA TRP A 15 -3.25 -9.93 10.02
C TRP A 15 -2.85 -8.49 9.63
N VAL A 16 -2.71 -8.21 8.33
CA VAL A 16 -2.39 -6.86 7.83
C VAL A 16 -3.46 -5.83 8.25
N ARG A 17 -4.73 -6.21 8.21
CA ARG A 17 -5.83 -5.29 8.55
C ARG A 17 -5.90 -4.99 10.04
N TYR A 18 -5.82 -6.01 10.89
CA TYR A 18 -6.26 -5.92 12.28
C TYR A 18 -5.19 -6.17 13.33
N ALA A 19 -4.17 -6.98 13.02
CA ALA A 19 -3.23 -7.46 14.03
C ALA A 19 -1.86 -6.78 13.94
N ALA A 20 -1.46 -6.33 12.75
CA ALA A 20 -0.20 -5.63 12.56
C ALA A 20 -0.29 -4.17 13.03
N GLU A 21 0.68 -3.77 13.84
CA GLU A 21 0.98 -2.35 14.07
C GLU A 21 1.53 -1.73 12.78
N SER A 22 1.15 -0.48 12.52
CA SER A 22 1.68 0.25 11.37
C SER A 22 3.03 0.86 11.72
N ALA A 23 4.06 0.60 10.90
CA ALA A 23 5.40 1.16 11.06
C ALA A 23 5.54 2.56 10.40
N GLY A 24 4.56 2.98 9.60
CA GLY A 24 4.57 4.29 8.95
C GLY A 24 3.38 4.53 8.03
N THR A 25 3.45 5.62 7.28
CA THR A 25 2.36 6.05 6.39
C THR A 25 2.88 6.44 5.01
N LEU A 26 2.05 6.18 4.00
CA LEU A 26 2.22 6.66 2.63
C LEU A 26 1.01 7.53 2.28
N THR A 27 1.25 8.77 1.85
CA THR A 27 0.20 9.63 1.29
C THR A 27 0.14 9.43 -0.22
N LEU A 28 -1.07 9.31 -0.74
CA LEU A 28 -1.35 8.96 -2.13
C LEU A 28 -1.96 10.14 -2.89
N ASP A 29 -1.69 10.23 -4.19
CA ASP A 29 -2.50 11.06 -5.07
C ASP A 29 -3.88 10.45 -5.32
N ALA A 30 -4.81 11.23 -5.88
CA ALA A 30 -6.18 10.78 -6.14
C ALA A 30 -6.27 9.61 -7.14
N GLY A 31 -5.33 9.52 -8.09
CA GLY A 31 -5.25 8.43 -9.05
C GLY A 31 -4.87 7.11 -8.38
N ALA A 32 -3.87 7.14 -7.52
CA ALA A 32 -3.41 6.04 -6.70
C ALA A 32 -4.49 5.58 -5.71
N VAL A 33 -5.19 6.50 -5.05
CA VAL A 33 -6.35 6.17 -4.20
C VAL A 33 -7.37 5.38 -5.00
N ARG A 34 -7.79 5.86 -6.19
CA ARG A 34 -8.75 5.15 -7.05
C ARG A 34 -8.24 3.76 -7.47
N ALA A 35 -6.96 3.65 -7.83
CA ALA A 35 -6.35 2.39 -8.25
C ALA A 35 -6.38 1.34 -7.12
N VAL A 36 -6.01 1.75 -5.91
CA VAL A 36 -5.97 0.87 -4.72
C VAL A 36 -7.38 0.47 -4.28
N THR A 37 -8.27 1.45 -4.13
CA THR A 37 -9.58 1.23 -3.47
C THR A 37 -10.64 0.67 -4.40
N HIS A 38 -10.73 1.15 -5.65
CA HIS A 38 -11.82 0.79 -6.56
C HIS A 38 -11.41 -0.24 -7.60
N GLN A 39 -10.13 -0.27 -8.00
CA GLN A 39 -9.64 -1.15 -9.07
C GLN A 39 -8.84 -2.34 -8.56
N ARG A 40 -8.54 -2.38 -7.25
CA ARG A 40 -7.69 -3.40 -6.60
C ARG A 40 -6.34 -3.59 -7.31
N ARG A 41 -5.73 -2.50 -7.77
CA ARG A 41 -4.41 -2.51 -8.41
C ARG A 41 -3.32 -2.27 -7.37
N SER A 42 -2.12 -2.77 -7.67
CA SER A 42 -0.92 -2.50 -6.89
C SER A 42 -0.62 -1.00 -6.85
N LEU A 43 -0.08 -0.53 -5.73
CA LEU A 43 0.39 0.84 -5.57
C LEU A 43 1.78 0.96 -6.21
N LEU A 44 1.94 1.85 -7.19
CA LEU A 44 3.24 2.19 -7.76
C LEU A 44 3.87 3.37 -7.01
N PRO A 45 5.22 3.47 -6.93
CA PRO A 45 5.89 4.60 -6.29
C PRO A 45 5.48 5.97 -6.84
N ALA A 46 5.19 6.05 -8.15
CA ALA A 46 4.77 7.29 -8.81
C ALA A 46 3.47 7.89 -8.25
N GLY A 47 2.64 7.08 -7.58
CA GLY A 47 1.40 7.53 -6.95
C GLY A 47 1.55 7.97 -5.48
N ILE A 48 2.76 7.93 -4.93
CA ILE A 48 3.07 8.30 -3.55
C ILE A 48 3.55 9.75 -3.52
N THR A 49 2.88 10.57 -2.71
CA THR A 49 3.13 12.01 -2.58
C THR A 49 3.86 12.38 -1.29
N ALA A 50 3.80 11.54 -0.26
CA ALA A 50 4.59 11.68 0.95
C ALA A 50 4.84 10.33 1.64
N VAL A 51 5.95 10.24 2.37
CA VAL A 51 6.34 9.10 3.20
C VAL A 51 6.60 9.60 4.62
N SER A 52 6.09 8.89 5.63
CA SER A 52 6.35 9.19 7.05
C SER A 52 6.59 7.93 7.87
N GLY A 53 7.34 8.05 8.96
CA GLY A 53 7.74 6.95 9.82
C GLY A 53 9.07 6.31 9.42
N ARG A 54 9.40 5.18 10.07
CA ARG A 54 10.58 4.37 9.78
C ARG A 54 10.13 2.94 9.59
N PHE A 55 10.21 2.46 8.35
CA PHE A 55 9.80 1.13 7.97
C PHE A 55 10.74 0.56 6.91
N TYR A 56 10.72 -0.75 6.79
CA TYR A 56 11.50 -1.56 5.87
C TYR A 56 10.59 -2.42 4.98
N GLY A 57 11.15 -2.95 3.90
CA GLY A 57 10.46 -3.95 3.09
C GLY A 57 9.92 -5.11 3.95
N GLY A 58 8.61 -5.38 3.86
CA GLY A 58 7.90 -6.39 4.66
C GLY A 58 7.06 -5.81 5.79
N ASP A 59 7.23 -4.54 6.14
CA ASP A 59 6.43 -3.89 7.18
C ASP A 59 5.04 -3.49 6.69
N VAL A 60 4.09 -3.39 7.63
CA VAL A 60 2.76 -2.86 7.36
C VAL A 60 2.78 -1.34 7.46
N VAL A 61 2.21 -0.68 6.45
CA VAL A 61 2.04 0.77 6.40
C VAL A 61 0.57 1.12 6.14
N GLU A 62 0.18 2.30 6.60
CA GLU A 62 -1.12 2.90 6.29
C GLU A 62 -1.04 3.73 5.02
N LEU A 63 -2.10 3.66 4.22
CA LEU A 63 -2.25 4.40 2.97
C LEU A 63 -3.30 5.49 3.18
N TRP A 64 -2.88 6.73 3.02
CA TRP A 64 -3.71 7.92 3.25
C TRP A 64 -4.01 8.64 1.94
N GLY A 65 -5.25 9.06 1.75
CA GLY A 65 -5.66 9.90 0.64
C GLY A 65 -5.26 11.37 0.83
N PRO A 66 -5.43 12.21 -0.21
CA PRO A 66 -5.10 13.63 -0.15
C PRO A 66 -6.00 14.44 0.79
N ASP A 67 -7.14 13.87 1.20
CA ASP A 67 -8.11 14.41 2.15
C ASP A 67 -7.78 14.04 3.61
N ALA A 68 -6.60 13.47 3.87
CA ALA A 68 -6.21 12.92 5.16
C ALA A 68 -7.18 11.84 5.67
N ALA A 69 -7.76 11.04 4.77
CA ALA A 69 -8.49 9.82 5.13
C ALA A 69 -7.60 8.59 4.92
N MET A 70 -7.53 7.68 5.90
CA MET A 70 -6.92 6.37 5.70
C MET A 70 -7.81 5.53 4.77
N VAL A 71 -7.26 5.08 3.64
CA VAL A 71 -8.00 4.36 2.60
C VAL A 71 -7.67 2.87 2.53
N ALA A 72 -6.46 2.49 2.96
CA ALA A 72 -6.01 1.10 2.96
C ALA A 72 -4.84 0.89 3.92
N ARG A 73 -4.51 -0.38 4.17
CA ARG A 73 -3.24 -0.83 4.73
C ARG A 73 -2.58 -1.78 3.76
N GLY A 74 -1.26 -1.90 3.82
CA GLY A 74 -0.57 -2.95 3.07
C GLY A 74 0.87 -3.19 3.47
N VAL A 75 1.44 -4.27 2.94
CA VAL A 75 2.84 -4.65 3.15
C VAL A 75 3.73 -3.95 2.14
N VAL A 76 4.65 -3.12 2.60
CA VAL A 76 5.51 -2.31 1.73
C VAL A 76 6.69 -3.13 1.19
N ALA A 77 7.06 -2.91 -0.06
CA ALA A 77 8.14 -3.64 -0.74
C ALA A 77 9.51 -2.95 -0.65
N TYR A 78 9.58 -1.77 -0.05
CA TYR A 78 10.76 -0.92 -0.02
C TYR A 78 10.88 -0.24 1.33
N ASP A 79 12.10 0.17 1.65
CA ASP A 79 12.36 0.95 2.84
C ASP A 79 11.85 2.40 2.66
N ALA A 80 11.54 3.06 3.78
CA ALA A 80 11.11 4.45 3.76
C ALA A 80 12.12 5.37 3.05
N ALA A 81 13.41 5.12 3.26
CA ALA A 81 14.49 5.88 2.65
C ALA A 81 14.55 5.68 1.13
N GLU A 82 14.35 4.46 0.64
CA GLU A 82 14.32 4.16 -0.79
C GLU A 82 13.12 4.84 -1.47
N LEU A 83 11.91 4.68 -0.91
CA LEU A 83 10.70 5.29 -1.45
C LEU A 83 10.81 6.81 -1.54
N ALA A 84 11.44 7.45 -0.55
CA ALA A 84 11.63 8.89 -0.56
C ALA A 84 12.45 9.37 -1.78
N THR A 85 13.36 8.56 -2.32
CA THR A 85 14.13 8.88 -3.54
C THR A 85 13.35 8.71 -4.84
N MET A 86 12.21 7.99 -4.79
CA MET A 86 11.38 7.68 -5.95
C MET A 86 10.17 8.61 -6.09
N MET A 87 9.79 9.31 -5.02
CA MET A 87 8.65 10.22 -5.01
C MET A 87 8.78 11.31 -6.08
N GLY A 88 7.66 11.66 -6.72
CA GLY A 88 7.60 12.71 -7.74
C GLY A 88 8.21 12.35 -9.09
N ARG A 89 8.70 11.11 -9.27
CA ARG A 89 9.19 10.60 -10.56
C ARG A 89 8.11 9.74 -11.22
N SER A 90 7.91 9.92 -12.52
CA SER A 90 7.10 8.99 -13.30
C SER A 90 7.74 7.60 -13.25
N THR A 91 6.91 6.54 -13.24
CA THR A 91 7.41 5.15 -13.32
C THR A 91 8.31 4.92 -14.54
N SER A 92 8.10 5.65 -15.63
CA SER A 92 8.97 5.59 -16.82
C SER A 92 10.37 6.17 -16.60
N GLU A 93 10.53 7.08 -15.64
CA GLU A 93 11.79 7.74 -15.28
C GLU A 93 12.59 6.97 -14.23
N LEU A 94 11.98 5.97 -13.59
CA LEU A 94 12.64 5.09 -12.64
C LEU A 94 13.44 4.00 -13.39
N PRO A 95 14.65 3.63 -12.91
CA PRO A 95 15.36 2.43 -13.32
C PRO A 95 14.43 1.20 -13.30
N GLY A 96 14.60 0.27 -14.23
CA GLY A 96 13.68 -0.88 -14.38
C GLY A 96 13.46 -1.67 -13.08
N GLU A 97 14.50 -1.78 -12.26
CA GLU A 97 14.51 -2.44 -10.95
C GLU A 97 13.62 -1.75 -9.91
N LEU A 98 13.40 -0.44 -10.07
CA LEU A 98 12.58 0.42 -9.20
C LEU A 98 11.15 0.62 -9.73
N ARG A 99 10.78 -0.07 -10.81
CA ARG A 99 9.41 -0.04 -11.38
C ARG A 99 8.47 -1.07 -10.74
N ARG A 100 8.97 -1.89 -9.80
CA ARG A 100 8.09 -2.81 -9.07
C ARG A 100 7.15 -2.02 -8.14
N PRO A 101 5.96 -2.55 -7.84
CA PRO A 101 5.03 -1.89 -6.92
C PRO A 101 5.63 -1.60 -5.55
N ALA A 102 5.25 -0.47 -4.97
CA ALA A 102 5.52 -0.14 -3.58
C ALA A 102 4.70 -1.02 -2.63
N VAL A 103 3.46 -1.38 -3.02
CA VAL A 103 2.63 -2.37 -2.34
C VAL A 103 1.90 -3.19 -3.40
N HIS A 104 1.98 -4.52 -3.31
CA HIS A 104 1.31 -5.41 -4.25
C HIS A 104 -0.22 -5.49 -4.00
N ALA A 105 -1.02 -5.73 -5.04
CA ALA A 105 -2.48 -5.85 -4.92
C ALA A 105 -2.94 -6.90 -3.90
N ASP A 106 -2.21 -8.02 -3.82
CA ASP A 106 -2.49 -9.11 -2.86
C ASP A 106 -2.10 -8.76 -1.41
N ASP A 107 -1.31 -7.70 -1.26
CA ASP A 107 -0.78 -7.20 0.01
C ASP A 107 -1.59 -6.01 0.52
N LEU A 108 -2.61 -5.59 -0.24
CA LEU A 108 -3.50 -4.49 0.10
C LEU A 108 -4.76 -4.98 0.81
N VAL A 109 -5.16 -4.20 1.81
CA VAL A 109 -6.46 -4.30 2.44
C VAL A 109 -7.09 -2.91 2.53
N VAL A 110 -8.10 -2.66 1.71
CA VAL A 110 -8.92 -1.44 1.73
C VAL A 110 -9.72 -1.41 3.02
N VAL A 111 -9.66 -0.31 3.79
CA VAL A 111 -10.27 -0.23 5.13
C VAL A 111 -11.65 0.43 5.16
N ASN A 112 -12.09 0.99 4.04
CA ASN A 112 -13.35 1.69 3.85
C ASN A 112 -14.55 0.73 3.76
#